data_AF-A0A820KXS0-F1
#
_entry.id   AF-A0A820KXS0-F1
#
_cell.length_a   1.000
_cell.length_b   1.000
_cell.length_c   1.000
_cell.angle_alpha   90.00
_cell.angle_beta   90.00
_cell.angle_gamma   90.00
#
_symmetry.space_group_name_H-M   'P 1'
#
loop_
_entity.id
_entity.type
_entity.pdbx_description
1 polymer ?
#
loop_
_entity_poly.entity_id
_entity_poly.type
_entity_poly.pdbx_seq_one_letter_code
_entity_poly.pdbx_strand_id
1 'polypeptide(L)'
;DKTEQMEKIKNEIRANGGLLPEDKNQQEKSEHFDSNCITPGTPFMSKLADCLRYYIRHRMNSNPAWRAIKIILSDANVPGEGEHKIMDYIRRQRAQPDHDPNTHHVLCGADADLIMLGLATHEPYFTIIREEFKPNKPRPCDICGQLGHDMKECK
;
A
#
# COMPACT_ATOMS: atom_id res chain seq x y z
N ASP A 1 12.68 -1.01 -25.08
CA ASP A 1 12.62 -0.69 -23.63
C ASP A 1 12.23 0.76 -23.37
N LYS A 2 11.54 1.07 -22.26
CA LYS A 2 11.22 2.48 -21.88
C LYS A 2 12.51 3.29 -21.70
N THR A 3 13.54 2.64 -21.14
CA THR A 3 14.88 3.19 -20.92
C THR A 3 15.56 3.60 -22.22
N GLU A 4 15.52 2.75 -23.25
CA GLU A 4 16.10 3.06 -24.56
C GLU A 4 15.38 4.23 -25.25
N GLN A 5 14.06 4.34 -25.09
CA GLN A 5 13.30 5.47 -25.62
C GLN A 5 13.66 6.78 -24.91
N MET A 6 13.83 6.74 -23.59
CA MET A 6 14.29 7.89 -22.82
C MET A 6 15.69 8.35 -23.25
N GLU A 7 16.63 7.42 -23.48
CA GLU A 7 17.97 7.76 -23.95
C GLU A 7 17.96 8.41 -25.34
N LYS A 8 17.15 7.90 -26.28
CA LYS A 8 17.00 8.50 -27.61
C LYS A 8 16.51 9.94 -27.53
N ILE A 9 15.45 10.20 -26.76
CA ILE A 9 14.89 11.56 -26.62
C ILE A 9 15.89 12.48 -25.89
N LYS A 10 16.59 11.99 -24.86
CA LYS A 10 17.65 12.77 -24.20
C LYS A 10 18.77 13.18 -25.17
N ASN A 11 19.17 12.28 -26.07
CA ASN A 11 20.19 12.55 -27.08
C ASN A 11 19.70 13.55 -28.13
N GLU A 12 18.45 13.47 -28.56
CA GLU A 12 17.83 14.44 -29.48
C GLU A 12 17.75 15.85 -28.86
N ILE A 13 17.35 15.95 -27.59
CA ILE A 13 17.30 17.24 -26.87
C ILE A 13 18.70 17.87 -26.80
N ARG A 14 19.72 17.07 -26.44
CA ARG A 14 21.12 17.55 -26.40
C ARG A 14 21.62 17.98 -27.79
N ALA A 15 21.30 17.21 -28.84
CA ALA A 15 21.68 17.53 -30.21
C ALA A 15 21.03 18.84 -30.71
N ASN A 16 19.82 19.13 -30.24
CA ASN A 16 19.09 20.37 -30.55
C ASN A 16 19.46 21.55 -29.64
N GLY A 17 20.47 21.39 -28.77
CA GLY A 17 20.96 22.45 -27.87
C GLY A 17 20.13 22.67 -26.61
N GLY A 18 19.19 21.77 -26.29
CA GLY A 18 18.40 21.83 -25.07
C GLY A 18 19.23 21.47 -23.83
N LEU A 19 19.08 22.25 -22.75
CA LEU A 19 19.66 21.91 -21.45
C LEU A 19 18.75 20.92 -20.72
N LEU A 20 19.25 19.71 -20.53
CA LEU A 20 18.67 18.77 -19.57
C LEU A 20 19.24 19.06 -18.18
N PRO A 21 18.44 18.92 -17.11
CA PRO A 21 18.97 18.90 -15.76
C PRO A 21 20.13 17.90 -15.67
N GLU A 22 21.16 18.22 -14.89
CA GLU A 22 22.21 17.26 -14.57
C GLU A 22 21.56 15.97 -14.07
N ASP A 23 22.06 14.80 -14.52
CA ASP A 23 21.53 13.50 -14.12
C ASP A 23 21.69 13.35 -12.58
N LYS A 24 20.68 13.81 -11.83
CA LYS A 24 20.54 13.57 -10.38
C LYS A 24 20.58 12.07 -10.05
N ASN A 25 20.43 11.22 -11.07
CA ASN A 25 20.54 9.77 -11.02
C ASN A 25 21.95 9.22 -10.74
N GLN A 26 23.03 10.03 -10.76
CA GLN A 26 24.34 9.53 -10.30
C GLN A 26 24.51 9.58 -8.78
N GLN A 27 23.77 10.43 -8.07
CA GLN A 27 23.97 10.65 -6.64
C GLN A 27 22.92 9.99 -5.73
N GLU A 28 21.82 9.51 -6.31
CA GLU A 28 20.87 8.64 -5.64
C GLU A 28 20.50 7.47 -6.56
N LYS A 29 21.41 6.49 -6.70
CA LYS A 29 20.92 5.11 -6.74
C LYS A 29 20.32 4.84 -5.37
N SER A 30 19.15 5.43 -5.10
CA SER A 30 18.29 4.94 -4.03
C SER A 30 18.19 3.44 -4.25
N GLU A 31 18.54 2.66 -3.23
CA GLU A 31 18.31 1.23 -3.27
C GLU A 31 16.83 1.06 -3.56
N HIS A 32 16.52 0.71 -4.80
CA HIS A 32 15.14 0.57 -5.23
C HIS A 32 14.52 -0.51 -4.36
N PHE A 33 13.42 -0.19 -3.68
CA PHE A 33 12.75 -1.15 -2.83
C PHE A 33 12.22 -2.30 -3.69
N ASP A 34 12.79 -3.50 -3.52
CA ASP A 34 12.33 -4.70 -4.21
C ASP A 34 10.97 -5.13 -3.66
N SER A 35 9.89 -4.77 -4.35
CA SER A 35 8.53 -5.09 -3.94
C SER A 35 8.24 -6.59 -3.87
N ASN A 36 9.01 -7.43 -4.57
CA ASN A 36 8.86 -8.88 -4.50
C ASN A 36 9.20 -9.42 -3.10
N CYS A 37 9.92 -8.65 -2.27
CA CYS A 37 10.15 -9.03 -0.89
C CYS A 37 8.86 -9.03 -0.05
N ILE A 38 7.78 -8.39 -0.52
CA ILE A 38 6.44 -8.42 0.09
C ILE A 38 5.73 -9.72 -0.35
N THR A 39 6.28 -10.85 0.09
CA THR A 39 5.70 -12.18 -0.14
C THR A 39 6.00 -13.06 1.09
N PRO A 40 5.06 -13.91 1.52
CA PRO A 40 5.32 -14.86 2.60
C PRO A 40 6.60 -15.67 2.39
N GLY A 41 7.31 -15.95 3.49
CA GLY A 41 8.57 -16.72 3.47
C GLY A 41 9.84 -15.89 3.25
N THR A 42 9.73 -14.60 2.94
CA THR A 42 10.91 -13.73 2.81
C THR A 42 11.45 -13.29 4.19
N PRO A 43 12.77 -13.02 4.32
CA PRO A 43 13.32 -12.42 5.53
C PRO A 43 12.70 -11.06 5.87
N PHE A 44 12.25 -10.31 4.85
CA PHE A 44 11.55 -9.04 5.02
C PHE A 44 10.25 -9.23 5.81
N MET A 45 9.39 -10.17 5.41
CA MET A 45 8.12 -10.42 6.08
C MET A 45 8.28 -10.93 7.52
N SER A 46 9.33 -11.74 7.79
CA SER A 46 9.66 -12.16 9.15
C SER A 46 10.05 -10.96 10.03
N LYS A 47 10.94 -10.08 9.54
CA LYS A 47 11.33 -8.86 10.26
C LYS A 47 10.13 -7.92 10.47
N LEU A 48 9.28 -7.78 9.46
CA LEU A 48 8.07 -6.98 9.54
C LEU A 48 7.14 -7.48 10.66
N ALA A 49 6.94 -8.80 10.76
CA ALA A 49 6.12 -9.39 11.82
C ALA A 49 6.67 -9.07 13.22
N ASP A 50 7.99 -9.13 13.42
CA ASP A 50 8.63 -8.79 14.69
C ASP A 50 8.51 -7.31 15.04
N CYS A 51 8.70 -6.44 14.04
CA CYS A 51 8.48 -5.00 14.19
C CYS A 51 7.02 -4.68 14.56
N LEU A 52 6.04 -5.35 13.94
CA LEU A 52 4.62 -5.17 14.26
C LEU A 52 4.27 -5.65 15.67
N ARG A 53 4.82 -6.80 16.10
CA ARG A 53 4.67 -7.29 17.48
C ARG A 53 5.23 -6.29 18.48
N TYR A 54 6.41 -5.75 18.22
CA TYR A 54 7.01 -4.69 19.05
C TYR A 54 6.13 -3.44 19.06
N TYR A 55 5.67 -2.98 17.90
CA TYR A 55 4.82 -1.79 17.78
C TYR A 55 3.53 -1.94 18.59
N ILE A 56 2.84 -3.08 18.49
CA ILE A 56 1.62 -3.35 19.25
C ILE A 56 1.90 -3.25 20.76
N ARG A 57 2.95 -3.94 21.25
CA ARG A 57 3.33 -3.91 22.67
C ARG A 57 3.69 -2.50 23.14
N HIS A 58 4.47 -1.79 22.33
CA HIS A 58 4.85 -0.41 22.63
C HIS A 58 3.61 0.49 22.75
N ARG A 59 2.68 0.40 21.79
CA ARG A 59 1.44 1.21 21.78
C ARG A 59 0.52 0.89 22.94
N MET A 60 0.38 -0.39 23.32
CA MET A 60 -0.41 -0.78 24.49
C MET A 60 0.17 -0.19 25.80
N ASN A 61 1.49 -0.06 25.90
CA ASN A 61 2.16 0.49 27.07
C ASN A 61 2.18 2.03 27.09
N SER A 62 2.31 2.68 25.93
CA SER A 62 2.50 4.13 25.84
C SER A 62 1.23 4.93 25.55
N ASN A 63 0.23 4.32 24.89
CA ASN A 63 -0.99 5.02 24.49
C ASN A 63 -2.20 4.55 25.31
N PRO A 64 -2.79 5.42 26.17
CA PRO A 64 -3.97 5.08 26.95
C PRO A 64 -5.17 4.58 26.14
N ALA A 65 -5.33 5.05 24.89
CA ALA A 65 -6.43 4.62 24.01
C ALA A 65 -6.34 3.13 23.63
N TRP A 66 -5.18 2.49 23.81
CA TRP A 66 -4.95 1.08 23.46
C TRP A 66 -5.20 0.12 24.63
N ARG A 67 -5.51 0.63 25.83
CA ARG A 67 -5.66 -0.20 27.05
C ARG A 67 -6.93 -1.05 27.07
N ALA A 68 -8.00 -0.59 26.42
CA ALA A 68 -9.32 -1.23 26.46
C ALA A 68 -9.71 -1.88 25.13
N ILE A 69 -8.74 -2.14 24.24
CA ILE A 69 -8.98 -2.78 22.94
C ILE A 69 -8.26 -4.12 22.86
N LYS A 70 -8.89 -5.08 22.17
CA LYS A 70 -8.27 -6.35 21.83
C LYS A 70 -7.57 -6.21 20.47
N ILE A 71 -6.29 -6.55 20.42
CA ILE A 71 -5.48 -6.46 19.20
C ILE A 71 -5.10 -7.87 18.77
N ILE A 72 -5.34 -8.20 17.50
CA ILE A 72 -5.03 -9.50 16.90
C ILE A 72 -4.08 -9.24 15.72
N LEU A 73 -2.97 -9.97 15.68
CA LEU A 73 -2.02 -9.95 14.57
C LEU A 73 -2.03 -11.31 13.88
N SER A 74 -2.38 -11.34 12.60
CA SER A 74 -2.28 -12.51 11.73
C SER A 74 -1.23 -12.23 10.64
N ASP A 75 0.01 -12.65 10.89
CA ASP A 75 1.15 -12.36 10.02
C ASP A 75 1.17 -13.25 8.75
N ALA A 76 2.25 -13.14 7.97
CA ALA A 76 2.44 -13.88 6.74
C ALA A 76 2.71 -15.39 6.92
N ASN A 77 2.96 -15.86 8.14
CA ASN A 77 3.10 -17.30 8.42
C ASN A 77 1.74 -17.99 8.54
N VAL A 78 0.66 -17.22 8.76
CA VAL A 78 -0.71 -17.73 8.74
C VAL A 78 -1.21 -17.76 7.29
N PRO A 79 -1.54 -18.94 6.74
CA PRO A 79 -1.97 -19.08 5.36
C PRO A 79 -3.29 -18.34 5.10
N GLY A 80 -3.45 -17.86 3.86
CA GLY A 80 -4.62 -17.13 3.40
C GLY A 80 -4.33 -15.64 3.17
N GLU A 81 -5.04 -15.08 2.20
CA GLU A 81 -4.98 -13.65 1.85
C GLU A 81 -5.54 -12.79 3.00
N GLY A 82 -4.99 -11.58 3.16
CA GLY A 82 -5.30 -10.71 4.30
C GLY A 82 -6.79 -10.44 4.45
N GLU A 83 -7.45 -10.06 3.36
CA GLU A 83 -8.89 -9.79 3.32
C GLU A 83 -9.72 -11.03 3.69
N HIS A 84 -9.40 -12.20 3.15
CA HIS A 84 -10.13 -13.42 3.43
C HIS A 84 -9.94 -13.88 4.89
N LYS A 85 -8.75 -13.67 5.48
CA LYS A 85 -8.53 -13.93 6.92
C LYS A 85 -9.41 -13.03 7.80
N ILE A 86 -9.61 -11.77 7.41
CA ILE A 86 -10.52 -10.85 8.12
C ILE A 86 -11.97 -11.32 7.97
N MET A 87 -12.39 -11.65 6.75
CA MET A 87 -13.75 -12.11 6.49
C MET A 87 -14.07 -13.42 7.22
N ASP A 88 -13.10 -14.35 7.28
CA ASP A 88 -13.20 -15.58 8.08
C ASP A 88 -13.37 -15.30 9.57
N TYR A 89 -12.63 -14.32 10.10
CA TYR A 89 -12.76 -13.90 11.49
C TYR A 89 -14.17 -13.37 11.77
N ILE A 90 -14.68 -12.48 10.92
CA ILE A 90 -16.03 -11.90 11.07
C ILE A 90 -17.10 -12.99 11.00
N ARG A 91 -17.02 -13.91 10.03
CA ARG A 91 -17.96 -15.05 9.91
C ARG A 91 -17.96 -15.93 11.15
N ARG A 92 -16.77 -16.24 11.69
CA ARG A 92 -16.64 -17.06 12.91
C ARG A 92 -17.17 -16.34 14.14
N GLN A 93 -16.96 -15.02 14.25
CA GLN A 93 -17.53 -14.22 15.33
C GLN A 93 -19.04 -14.20 15.26
N ARG A 94 -19.62 -13.93 14.08
CA ARG A 94 -21.07 -13.92 13.87
C ARG A 94 -21.75 -15.25 14.26
N ALA A 95 -21.05 -16.37 14.06
CA ALA A 95 -21.54 -17.69 14.44
C ALA A 95 -21.49 -17.98 15.96
N GLN A 96 -20.83 -17.13 16.76
CA GLN A 96 -20.79 -17.30 18.21
C GLN A 96 -22.08 -16.83 18.87
N PRO A 97 -22.56 -17.51 19.93
CA PRO A 97 -23.79 -17.15 20.63
C PRO A 97 -23.71 -15.83 21.40
N ASP A 98 -22.52 -15.36 21.74
CA ASP A 98 -22.25 -14.13 22.48
C ASP A 98 -21.94 -12.92 21.57
N HIS A 99 -22.06 -13.09 20.25
CA HIS A 99 -21.82 -12.02 19.30
C HIS A 99 -22.91 -10.93 19.36
N ASP A 100 -22.48 -9.67 19.44
CA ASP A 100 -23.38 -8.52 19.30
C ASP A 100 -23.68 -8.25 17.81
N PRO A 101 -24.93 -8.47 17.35
CA PRO A 101 -25.32 -8.23 15.96
C PRO A 101 -25.26 -6.75 15.54
N ASN A 102 -25.07 -5.83 16.49
CA ASN A 102 -24.90 -4.40 16.23
C ASN A 102 -23.44 -3.96 16.24
N THR A 103 -22.49 -4.90 16.19
CA THR A 103 -21.07 -4.59 16.07
C THR A 103 -20.83 -3.75 14.81
N HIS A 104 -20.17 -2.60 14.96
CA HIS A 104 -19.81 -1.72 13.85
C HIS A 104 -18.43 -2.10 13.32
N HIS A 105 -18.38 -2.62 12.10
CA HIS A 105 -17.14 -3.03 11.44
C HIS A 105 -16.61 -1.90 10.56
N VAL A 106 -15.31 -1.61 10.68
CA VAL A 106 -14.60 -0.69 9.78
C VAL A 106 -13.41 -1.43 9.17
N LEU A 107 -13.46 -1.65 7.85
CA LEU A 107 -12.39 -2.31 7.10
C LEU A 107 -11.56 -1.28 6.34
N CYS A 108 -10.25 -1.26 6.58
CA CYS A 108 -9.31 -0.39 5.87
C CYS A 108 -8.68 -1.12 4.69
N GLY A 109 -8.86 -0.60 3.48
CA GLY A 109 -8.25 -1.13 2.27
C GLY A 109 -8.70 -0.40 1.00
N ALA A 110 -7.94 -0.54 -0.08
CA ALA A 110 -8.18 0.19 -1.34
C ALA A 110 -8.80 -0.68 -2.45
N ASP A 111 -8.82 -1.99 -2.26
CA ASP A 111 -9.27 -2.96 -3.24
C ASP A 111 -10.80 -2.94 -3.39
N ALA A 112 -11.27 -3.29 -4.59
CA ALA A 112 -12.68 -3.16 -4.96
C ALA A 112 -13.53 -4.37 -4.52
N ASP A 113 -12.90 -5.53 -4.40
CA ASP A 113 -13.44 -6.77 -3.81
C ASP A 113 -13.95 -6.57 -2.38
N LEU A 114 -13.34 -5.68 -1.60
CA LEU A 114 -13.74 -5.39 -0.22
C LEU A 114 -15.22 -5.00 -0.10
N ILE A 115 -15.79 -4.37 -1.12
CA ILE A 115 -17.23 -4.02 -1.17
C ILE A 115 -18.07 -5.31 -1.19
N MET A 116 -17.75 -6.22 -2.10
CA MET A 116 -18.49 -7.48 -2.25
C MET A 116 -18.26 -8.39 -1.05
N LEU A 117 -17.03 -8.43 -0.53
CA LEU A 117 -16.70 -9.19 0.67
C LEU A 117 -17.43 -8.64 1.90
N GLY A 118 -17.50 -7.32 2.04
CA GLY A 118 -18.26 -6.63 3.10
C GLY A 118 -19.74 -7.00 3.06
N LEU A 119 -20.37 -6.96 1.88
CA LEU A 119 -21.77 -7.39 1.70
C LEU A 119 -21.98 -8.87 2.05
N ALA A 120 -21.03 -9.74 1.67
CA ALA A 120 -21.09 -11.17 1.94
C ALA A 120 -20.94 -11.53 3.43
N THR A 121 -20.53 -10.59 4.29
CA THR A 121 -20.52 -10.81 5.75
C THR A 121 -21.92 -10.88 6.36
N HIS A 122 -22.92 -10.29 5.70
CA HIS A 122 -24.27 -10.07 6.23
C HIS A 122 -24.30 -9.30 7.58
N GLU A 123 -23.28 -8.50 7.85
CA GLU A 123 -23.25 -7.57 8.98
C GLU A 123 -23.95 -6.25 8.60
N PRO A 124 -24.94 -5.78 9.38
CA PRO A 124 -25.72 -4.59 9.04
C PRO A 124 -24.90 -3.29 9.09
N TYR A 125 -23.89 -3.23 9.97
CA TYR A 125 -23.06 -2.04 10.19
C TYR A 125 -21.63 -2.29 9.70
N PHE A 126 -21.42 -2.20 8.38
CA PHE A 126 -20.13 -2.43 7.75
C PHE A 126 -19.68 -1.21 6.93
N THR A 127 -18.52 -0.65 7.27
CA THR A 127 -17.95 0.53 6.60
C THR A 127 -16.57 0.19 6.03
N ILE A 128 -16.27 0.67 4.82
CA ILE A 128 -14.94 0.58 4.23
C ILE A 128 -14.30 1.97 4.26
N ILE A 129 -13.08 2.06 4.80
CA ILE A 129 -12.26 3.26 4.77
C ILE A 129 -11.11 3.09 3.78
N ARG A 130 -10.95 4.06 2.90
CA ARG A 130 -9.88 4.10 1.89
C ARG A 130 -9.35 5.51 1.73
N GLU A 131 -8.10 5.62 1.30
CA GLU A 131 -7.55 6.92 0.92
C GLU A 131 -8.24 7.47 -0.33
N GLU A 132 -8.36 8.80 -0.40
CA GLU A 132 -8.94 9.48 -1.54
C GLU A 132 -8.05 9.27 -2.78
N PHE A 133 -8.62 8.68 -3.82
CA PHE A 133 -7.96 8.62 -5.12
C PHE A 133 -8.15 9.96 -5.84
N LYS A 134 -7.06 10.69 -6.05
CA LYS A 134 -7.05 11.93 -6.84
C LYS A 134 -6.62 11.62 -8.28
N PRO A 135 -7.57 11.38 -9.22
CA PRO A 135 -7.22 11.20 -10.62
C PRO A 135 -6.54 12.45 -11.18
N ASN A 136 -5.68 12.30 -12.19
CA ASN A 136 -5.04 13.39 -12.91
C ASN A 136 -4.09 14.28 -12.09
N LYS A 137 -3.47 13.74 -11.02
CA LYS A 137 -2.28 14.43 -10.47
C LYS A 137 -1.26 14.60 -11.61
N PRO A 138 -0.83 15.83 -11.90
CA PRO A 138 0.13 16.07 -12.97
C PRO A 138 1.40 15.31 -12.59
N ARG A 139 1.81 14.40 -13.47
CA ARG A 139 3.05 13.64 -13.29
C ARG A 139 4.21 14.49 -13.82
N PRO A 140 5.35 14.54 -13.14
CA PRO A 140 6.54 15.14 -13.70
C PRO A 140 6.96 14.36 -14.94
N CYS A 141 7.44 15.06 -15.96
CA CYS A 141 8.03 14.47 -17.16
C CYS A 141 9.18 13.54 -16.76
N ASP A 142 9.17 12.31 -17.29
CA ASP A 142 10.19 11.29 -17.00
C ASP A 142 11.62 11.71 -17.44
N ILE A 143 11.75 12.73 -18.28
CA ILE A 143 13.04 13.22 -18.81
C ILE A 143 13.57 14.42 -18.03
N CYS A 144 12.77 15.47 -17.88
CA CYS A 144 13.22 16.75 -17.30
C CYS A 144 12.63 17.05 -15.91
N GLY A 145 11.67 16.25 -15.43
CA GLY A 145 11.02 16.42 -14.14
C GLY A 145 10.01 17.57 -14.05
N GLN A 146 9.78 18.33 -15.12
CA GLN A 146 8.82 19.43 -15.15
C GLN A 146 7.38 18.93 -15.35
N LEU A 147 6.40 19.71 -14.89
CA LEU A 147 4.98 19.42 -15.07
C LEU A 147 4.47 20.05 -16.38
N GLY A 148 3.41 19.47 -16.94
CA GLY A 148 2.65 20.08 -18.06
C GLY A 148 2.97 19.54 -19.46
N HIS A 149 3.81 18.51 -19.57
CA HIS A 149 4.05 17.80 -20.82
C HIS A 149 4.43 16.33 -20.56
N ASP A 150 4.20 15.47 -21.56
CA ASP A 150 4.62 14.07 -21.52
C ASP A 150 6.05 13.89 -22.05
N MET A 151 6.65 12.73 -21.79
CA MET A 151 8.00 12.35 -22.26
C MET A 151 8.23 12.62 -23.76
N LYS A 152 7.20 12.43 -24.60
CA LYS A 152 7.27 12.61 -26.06
C LYS A 152 7.31 14.08 -26.51
N GLU A 153 6.93 14.99 -25.62
CA GLU A 153 6.80 16.43 -25.88
C GLU A 153 7.91 17.23 -25.20
N CYS A 154 8.83 16.55 -24.51
CA CYS A 154 9.98 17.17 -23.86
C CYS A 154 10.93 17.77 -24.90
N LYS A 155 11.33 19.03 -24.68
CA LYS A 155 12.22 19.80 -25.56
C LYS A 155 13.27 20.53 -24.75
#